data_AF-A0A9W7WLD9-F1
#
_entry.id   AF-A0A9W7WLD9-F1
#
_cell.length_a   1.000
_cell.length_b   1.000
_cell.length_c   1.000
_cell.angle_alpha   90.00
_cell.angle_beta   90.00
_cell.angle_gamma   90.00
#
_symmetry.space_group_name_H-M   'P 1'
#
loop_
_entity.id
_entity.type
_entity.pdbx_description
1 polymer ?
#
loop_
_entity_poly.entity_id
_entity_poly.type
_entity_poly.pdbx_seq_one_letter_code
_entity_poly.pdbx_strand_id
1 'polypeptide(L)'
;MKLYMLYGVLVLPVLGYSPADATNVKFGSLCSSNLNNNVRGDDHYGRGNFGAPRKGKDGAKRKHKGLDIVCDDGSTIYAPFDVKLNGKSAPYGNNNAIDDGITLNGQELCFKLFYVKPDKYSGSLKKGQKIGTLLPMQKVYPGITSHVHVQMCDESDPTKYF
;
A
#
# COMPACT_ATOMS: atom_id res chain seq x y z
N MET A 1 -12.96 -1.86 76.88
CA MET A 1 -13.47 -1.51 75.54
C MET A 1 -12.29 -1.25 74.62
N LYS A 2 -11.96 -2.22 73.75
CA LYS A 2 -10.93 -2.08 72.71
C LYS A 2 -11.64 -2.21 71.36
N LEU A 3 -11.66 -1.11 70.62
CA LEU A 3 -12.30 -0.98 69.31
C LEU A 3 -11.30 -1.46 68.26
N TYR A 4 -11.60 -2.54 67.56
CA TYR A 4 -10.79 -3.02 66.44
C TYR A 4 -11.33 -2.42 65.14
N MET A 5 -10.59 -1.46 64.56
CA MET A 5 -10.84 -0.93 63.22
C MET A 5 -10.42 -1.98 62.17
N LEU A 6 -11.40 -2.51 61.43
CA LEU A 6 -11.17 -3.28 60.21
C LEU A 6 -10.86 -2.32 59.05
N TYR A 7 -9.61 -2.30 58.60
CA TYR A 7 -9.21 -1.65 57.36
C TYR A 7 -9.60 -2.54 56.18
N GLY A 8 -10.65 -2.15 55.44
CA GLY A 8 -11.00 -2.76 54.17
C GLY A 8 -10.06 -2.25 53.06
N VAL A 9 -9.23 -3.13 52.50
CA VAL A 9 -8.45 -2.82 51.29
C VAL A 9 -9.38 -2.93 50.09
N LEU A 10 -9.67 -1.79 49.47
CA LEU A 10 -10.47 -1.70 48.26
C LEU A 10 -9.56 -2.04 47.06
N VAL A 11 -9.60 -3.29 46.61
CA VAL A 11 -8.88 -3.74 45.41
C VAL A 11 -9.67 -3.30 44.19
N LEU A 12 -9.25 -2.20 43.57
CA LEU A 12 -9.75 -1.79 42.26
C LEU A 12 -9.28 -2.80 41.21
N PRO A 13 -10.18 -3.40 40.42
CA PRO A 13 -9.76 -4.26 39.31
C PRO A 13 -9.03 -3.40 38.29
N VAL A 14 -7.72 -3.62 38.16
CA VAL A 14 -6.97 -3.14 37.01
C VAL A 14 -7.52 -3.90 35.81
N LEU A 15 -8.41 -3.25 35.05
CA LEU A 15 -8.84 -3.71 33.75
C LEU A 15 -7.58 -3.90 32.91
N GLY A 16 -7.18 -5.16 32.73
CA GLY A 16 -6.05 -5.53 31.89
C GLY A 16 -6.29 -4.98 30.51
N TYR A 17 -5.51 -3.96 30.14
CA TYR A 17 -5.41 -3.50 28.77
C TYR A 17 -4.74 -4.63 27.99
N SER A 18 -5.55 -5.50 27.39
CA SER A 18 -5.05 -6.45 26.40
C SER A 18 -4.68 -5.61 25.19
N PRO A 19 -3.40 -5.56 24.76
CA PRO A 19 -3.10 -5.01 23.45
C PRO A 19 -3.93 -5.81 22.45
N ALA A 20 -4.83 -5.13 21.75
CA ALA A 20 -5.59 -5.72 20.67
C ALA A 20 -4.64 -6.51 19.78
N ASP A 21 -5.02 -7.74 19.46
CA ASP A 21 -4.35 -8.59 18.48
C ASP A 21 -3.83 -7.72 17.34
N ALA A 22 -2.51 -7.76 17.12
CA ALA A 22 -1.90 -7.14 15.97
C ALA A 22 -2.49 -7.82 14.73
N THR A 23 -3.56 -7.25 14.19
CA THR A 23 -4.20 -7.76 12.98
C THR A 23 -3.12 -7.77 11.91
N ASN A 24 -2.71 -8.97 11.49
CA ASN A 24 -1.66 -9.13 10.49
C ASN A 24 -2.30 -8.81 9.13
N VAL A 25 -2.41 -7.51 8.83
CA VAL A 25 -3.00 -6.99 7.60
C VAL A 25 -2.27 -7.61 6.41
N LYS A 26 -3.01 -8.27 5.52
CA LYS A 26 -2.49 -8.82 4.27
C LYS A 26 -3.28 -8.30 3.10
N PHE A 27 -2.58 -7.84 2.08
CA PHE A 27 -3.19 -7.36 0.85
C PHE A 27 -3.78 -8.54 0.08
N GLY A 28 -5.07 -8.46 -0.25
CA GLY A 28 -5.64 -9.33 -1.28
C GLY A 28 -5.00 -9.09 -2.64
N SER A 29 -5.37 -9.93 -3.62
CA SER A 29 -4.91 -9.80 -5.01
C SER A 29 -5.17 -8.40 -5.55
N LEU A 30 -4.12 -7.69 -5.95
CA LEU A 30 -4.21 -6.32 -6.48
C LEU A 30 -4.49 -6.30 -7.98
N CYS A 31 -4.02 -7.29 -8.74
CA CYS A 31 -4.04 -7.25 -10.19
C CYS A 31 -4.68 -8.50 -10.79
N SER A 32 -5.53 -8.30 -11.81
CA SER A 32 -6.19 -9.41 -12.52
C SER A 32 -5.23 -10.37 -13.22
N SER A 33 -4.03 -9.92 -13.63
CA SER A 33 -3.01 -10.79 -14.24
C SER A 33 -2.01 -11.38 -13.23
N ASN A 34 -2.13 -11.04 -11.94
CA ASN A 34 -1.22 -11.50 -10.90
C ASN A 34 -1.95 -11.67 -9.56
N LEU A 35 -2.66 -12.79 -9.42
CA LEU A 35 -3.48 -13.07 -8.25
C LEU A 35 -2.68 -13.26 -6.96
N ASN A 36 -1.40 -13.64 -7.06
CA ASN A 36 -0.54 -13.91 -5.91
C ASN A 36 0.29 -12.69 -5.47
N ASN A 37 0.08 -11.52 -6.10
CA ASN A 37 0.89 -10.32 -5.84
C ASN A 37 2.40 -10.58 -5.95
N ASN A 38 2.83 -11.36 -6.94
CA ASN A 38 4.25 -11.56 -7.22
C ASN A 38 4.96 -10.21 -7.40
N VAL A 39 6.08 -10.05 -6.70
CA VAL A 39 6.91 -8.84 -6.75
C VAL A 39 7.72 -8.84 -8.05
N ARG A 40 7.83 -7.67 -8.68
CA ARG A 40 8.70 -7.47 -9.84
C ARG A 40 10.16 -7.73 -9.44
N GLY A 41 10.81 -8.62 -10.18
CA GLY A 41 12.22 -8.94 -10.02
C GLY A 41 13.15 -7.90 -10.66
N ASP A 42 14.23 -8.38 -11.26
CA ASP A 42 15.25 -7.57 -11.92
C ASP A 42 14.97 -7.45 -13.42
N ASP A 43 15.04 -6.23 -13.95
CA ASP A 43 15.11 -5.95 -15.38
C ASP A 43 16.10 -4.79 -15.65
N HIS A 44 16.24 -4.35 -16.91
CA HIS A 44 17.21 -3.30 -17.25
C HIS A 44 16.89 -1.92 -16.64
N TYR A 45 15.68 -1.70 -16.12
CA TYR A 45 15.32 -0.48 -15.38
C TYR A 45 15.59 -0.59 -13.88
N GLY A 46 15.96 -1.76 -13.37
CA GLY A 46 16.29 -2.00 -11.97
C GLY A 46 15.40 -3.06 -11.34
N ARG A 47 15.21 -2.96 -10.02
CA ARG A 47 14.51 -3.97 -9.20
C ARG A 47 13.24 -3.44 -8.58
N GLY A 48 12.23 -4.30 -8.45
CA GLY A 48 10.93 -3.93 -7.88
C GLY A 48 10.83 -3.90 -6.35
N ASN A 49 11.81 -4.46 -5.63
CA ASN A 49 11.77 -4.54 -4.17
C ASN A 49 11.94 -3.17 -3.48
N PHE A 50 11.39 -3.04 -2.27
CA PHE A 50 11.62 -1.88 -1.42
C PHE A 50 13.12 -1.70 -1.13
N GLY A 51 13.56 -0.44 -1.07
CA GLY A 51 14.96 -0.12 -0.80
C GLY A 51 15.92 -0.32 -1.98
N ALA A 52 15.47 -0.86 -3.11
CA ALA A 52 16.28 -1.06 -4.30
C ALA A 52 16.96 0.25 -4.75
N PRO A 53 18.20 0.21 -5.27
CA PRO A 53 18.87 1.41 -5.76
C PRO A 53 18.06 2.10 -6.87
N ARG A 54 18.04 3.43 -6.83
CA ARG A 54 17.47 4.30 -7.86
C ARG A 54 18.47 5.41 -8.18
N LYS A 55 18.55 5.80 -9.45
CA LYS A 55 19.34 6.95 -9.88
C LYS A 55 18.42 8.14 -10.13
N GLY A 56 18.69 9.23 -9.45
CA GLY A 56 18.04 10.51 -9.66
C GLY A 56 18.34 11.14 -11.00
N LYS A 57 17.47 12.06 -11.44
CA LYS A 57 17.75 12.93 -12.60
C LYS A 57 18.97 13.83 -12.37
N ASP A 58 19.21 14.20 -11.11
CA ASP A 58 20.38 14.92 -10.59
C ASP A 58 21.61 14.01 -10.36
N GLY A 59 21.54 12.74 -10.74
CA GLY A 59 22.60 11.76 -10.50
C GLY A 59 22.68 11.23 -9.07
N ALA A 60 21.87 11.75 -8.14
CA ALA A 60 21.88 11.31 -6.75
C ALA A 60 21.39 9.87 -6.61
N LYS A 61 22.05 9.08 -5.77
CA LYS A 61 21.59 7.74 -5.40
C LYS A 61 20.41 7.87 -4.44
N ARG A 62 19.28 7.29 -4.83
CA ARG A 62 18.06 7.20 -4.02
C ARG A 62 17.69 5.74 -3.81
N LYS A 63 16.76 5.49 -2.91
CA LYS A 63 16.16 4.17 -2.68
C LYS A 63 14.76 4.13 -3.24
N HIS A 64 14.33 2.95 -3.64
CA HIS A 64 12.95 2.68 -4.00
C HIS A 64 12.07 2.76 -2.75
N LYS A 65 11.04 3.63 -2.79
CA LYS A 65 10.18 3.95 -1.64
C LYS A 65 8.89 3.11 -1.59
N GLY A 66 8.77 2.14 -2.49
CA GLY A 66 7.60 1.28 -2.60
C GLY A 66 8.00 -0.14 -2.98
N LEU A 67 6.99 -0.92 -3.33
CA LEU A 67 7.11 -2.28 -3.81
C LEU A 67 6.34 -2.39 -5.12
N ASP A 68 7.02 -2.89 -6.15
CA ASP A 68 6.43 -3.08 -7.47
C ASP A 68 5.80 -4.47 -7.55
N ILE A 69 4.47 -4.53 -7.65
CA ILE A 69 3.74 -5.79 -7.84
C ILE A 69 3.47 -5.98 -9.33
N VAL A 70 3.92 -7.10 -9.89
CA VAL A 70 3.76 -7.39 -11.33
C VAL A 70 2.30 -7.28 -11.72
N CYS A 71 2.03 -6.58 -12.82
CA CYS A 71 0.70 -6.37 -13.32
C CYS A 71 0.78 -5.93 -14.78
N ASP A 72 0.02 -6.55 -15.68
CA ASP A 72 0.12 -6.23 -17.11
C ASP A 72 -0.62 -4.93 -17.43
N ASP A 73 -0.13 -4.19 -18.43
CA ASP A 73 -0.79 -2.98 -18.94
C ASP A 73 -2.28 -3.24 -19.22
N GLY A 74 -3.15 -2.34 -18.75
CA GLY A 74 -4.60 -2.46 -18.92
C GLY A 74 -5.30 -3.44 -17.97
N SER A 75 -4.56 -4.21 -17.16
CA SER A 75 -5.14 -5.12 -16.18
C SER A 75 -6.02 -4.38 -15.17
N THR A 76 -7.03 -5.08 -14.66
CA THR A 76 -7.90 -4.54 -13.61
C THR A 76 -7.15 -4.51 -12.28
N ILE A 77 -7.24 -3.39 -11.59
CA ILE A 77 -6.72 -3.20 -10.23
C ILE A 77 -7.87 -3.34 -9.24
N TYR A 78 -7.70 -4.20 -8.24
CA TYR A 78 -8.70 -4.49 -7.22
C TYR A 78 -8.35 -3.88 -5.88
N ALA A 79 -9.38 -3.58 -5.09
CA ALA A 79 -9.24 -3.21 -3.69
C ALA A 79 -8.72 -4.42 -2.88
N PRO A 80 -7.54 -4.33 -2.24
CA PRO A 80 -6.94 -5.47 -1.52
C PRO A 80 -7.72 -5.85 -0.26
N PHE A 81 -8.48 -4.89 0.27
CA PHE A 81 -9.41 -4.99 1.39
C PHE A 81 -10.42 -3.84 1.28
N ASP A 82 -11.31 -3.68 2.27
CA ASP A 82 -12.20 -2.53 2.35
C ASP A 82 -11.40 -1.22 2.48
N VAL A 83 -11.54 -0.32 1.51
CA VAL A 83 -10.75 0.91 1.41
C VAL A 83 -11.64 2.13 1.20
N LYS A 84 -11.18 3.27 1.72
CA LYS A 84 -11.62 4.60 1.37
C LYS A 84 -10.65 5.19 0.34
N LEU A 85 -11.20 5.74 -0.74
CA LEU A 85 -10.49 6.48 -1.76
C LEU A 85 -10.24 7.91 -1.26
N ASN A 86 -8.99 8.35 -1.24
CA ASN A 86 -8.55 9.60 -0.61
C ASN A 86 -7.77 10.51 -1.59
N GLY A 87 -8.27 10.63 -2.81
CA GLY A 87 -7.78 11.60 -3.80
C GLY A 87 -6.66 11.09 -4.71
N LYS A 88 -6.38 11.89 -5.73
CA LYS A 88 -5.36 11.61 -6.76
C LYS A 88 -3.96 11.63 -6.16
N SER A 89 -3.11 10.71 -6.62
CA SER A 89 -1.69 10.66 -6.28
C SER A 89 -0.87 10.33 -7.52
N ALA A 90 -0.34 11.36 -8.18
CA ALA A 90 0.45 11.21 -9.39
C ALA A 90 1.96 11.14 -9.06
N PRO A 91 2.71 10.15 -9.58
CA PRO A 91 4.10 9.92 -9.20
C PRO A 91 5.08 10.97 -9.73
N TYR A 92 4.77 11.66 -10.84
CA TYR A 92 5.70 12.55 -11.54
C TYR A 92 5.21 13.99 -11.67
N GLY A 93 3.90 14.22 -11.74
CA GLY A 93 3.31 15.55 -11.93
C GLY A 93 3.65 16.18 -13.29
N ASN A 94 3.99 15.37 -14.29
CA ASN A 94 4.37 15.78 -15.64
C ASN A 94 3.38 15.34 -16.72
N ASN A 95 2.25 14.74 -16.34
CA ASN A 95 1.18 14.28 -17.22
C ASN A 95 1.63 13.29 -18.32
N ASN A 96 2.68 12.49 -18.07
CA ASN A 96 3.02 11.41 -18.98
C ASN A 96 1.94 10.30 -18.96
N ALA A 97 2.07 9.31 -19.85
CA ALA A 97 1.03 8.28 -20.05
C ALA A 97 0.75 7.39 -18.82
N ILE A 98 1.60 7.41 -17.79
CA ILE A 98 1.44 6.66 -16.54
C ILE A 98 1.35 7.56 -15.30
N ASP A 99 1.23 8.88 -15.47
CA ASP A 99 1.27 9.86 -14.38
C ASP A 99 -0.09 10.02 -13.68
N ASP A 100 -0.59 8.91 -13.14
CA ASP A 100 -1.80 8.87 -12.33
C ASP A 100 -1.69 7.82 -11.22
N GLY A 101 -2.61 7.92 -10.28
CA GLY A 101 -2.69 7.03 -9.13
C GLY A 101 -3.64 7.55 -8.07
N ILE A 102 -3.75 6.81 -6.98
CA ILE A 102 -4.76 7.05 -5.95
C ILE A 102 -4.19 6.80 -4.56
N THR A 103 -4.56 7.66 -3.61
CA THR A 103 -4.31 7.45 -2.17
C THR A 103 -5.48 6.67 -1.58
N LEU A 104 -5.19 5.70 -0.73
CA LEU A 104 -6.16 4.77 -0.15
C LEU A 104 -5.94 4.65 1.36
N ASN A 105 -7.04 4.48 2.10
CA ASN A 105 -7.02 4.22 3.54
C ASN A 105 -7.89 3.01 3.88
N GLY A 106 -7.42 2.12 4.74
CA GLY A 106 -8.19 0.96 5.20
C GLY A 106 -7.32 0.06 6.08
N GLN A 107 -7.94 -0.66 7.03
CA GLN A 107 -7.23 -1.50 8.00
C GLN A 107 -6.07 -0.77 8.69
N GLU A 108 -6.31 0.49 9.12
CA GLU A 108 -5.30 1.36 9.75
C GLU A 108 -4.08 1.71 8.86
N LEU A 109 -4.11 1.31 7.58
CA LEU A 109 -3.06 1.64 6.62
C LEU A 109 -3.43 2.86 5.78
N CYS A 110 -2.40 3.60 5.39
CA CYS A 110 -2.43 4.62 4.34
C CYS A 110 -1.41 4.23 3.27
N PHE A 111 -1.86 4.07 2.03
CA PHE A 111 -0.99 3.69 0.92
C PHE A 111 -1.43 4.35 -0.37
N LYS A 112 -0.53 4.37 -1.35
CA LYS A 112 -0.71 4.90 -2.70
C LYS A 112 -0.53 3.77 -3.69
N LEU A 113 -1.35 3.75 -4.73
CA LEU A 113 -1.13 2.95 -5.93
C LEU A 113 -0.82 3.90 -7.08
N PHE A 114 0.39 3.81 -7.63
CA PHE A 114 0.78 4.57 -8.82
C PHE A 114 0.63 3.75 -10.09
N TYR A 115 0.59 4.46 -11.23
CA TYR A 115 0.38 3.91 -12.57
C TYR A 115 -1.01 3.29 -12.74
N VAL A 116 -1.98 3.75 -11.95
CA VAL A 116 -3.37 3.30 -11.99
C VAL A 116 -4.25 4.45 -12.44
N LYS A 117 -5.10 4.21 -13.42
CA LYS A 117 -6.24 5.08 -13.73
C LYS A 117 -7.43 4.60 -12.92
N PRO A 118 -7.76 5.24 -11.78
CA PRO A 118 -8.91 4.82 -10.99
C PRO A 118 -10.21 5.24 -11.68
N ASP A 119 -11.27 4.46 -11.49
CA ASP A 119 -12.60 4.80 -11.99
C ASP A 119 -13.19 6.00 -11.23
N LYS A 120 -12.78 6.19 -9.96
CA LYS A 120 -13.15 7.31 -9.07
C LYS A 120 -11.99 7.62 -8.13
N TYR A 121 -11.86 8.87 -7.69
CA TYR A 121 -10.82 9.29 -6.72
C TYR A 121 -11.32 9.44 -5.28
N SER A 122 -12.62 9.30 -5.04
CA SER A 122 -13.26 9.44 -3.73
C SER A 122 -14.38 8.40 -3.57
N GLY A 123 -14.75 8.16 -2.32
CA GLY A 123 -15.74 7.14 -1.94
C GLY A 123 -15.10 5.95 -1.23
N SER A 124 -15.81 4.83 -1.21
CA SER A 124 -15.35 3.59 -0.56
C SER A 124 -15.57 2.40 -1.48
N LEU A 125 -14.67 1.42 -1.39
CA LEU A 125 -14.74 0.15 -2.09
C LEU A 125 -14.58 -1.00 -1.09
N LYS A 126 -15.29 -2.09 -1.35
CA LYS A 126 -15.13 -3.37 -0.65
C LYS A 126 -13.98 -4.16 -1.26
N LYS A 127 -13.40 -5.07 -0.47
CA LYS A 127 -12.39 -6.03 -0.96
C LYS A 127 -12.81 -6.68 -2.29
N GLY A 128 -11.89 -6.75 -3.25
CA GLY A 128 -12.10 -7.35 -4.55
C GLY A 128 -12.89 -6.48 -5.55
N GLN A 129 -13.46 -5.34 -5.13
CA GLN A 129 -14.05 -4.41 -6.08
C GLN A 129 -12.97 -3.70 -6.90
N LYS A 130 -13.31 -3.37 -8.14
CA LYS A 130 -12.44 -2.67 -9.06
C LYS A 130 -12.15 -1.24 -8.56
N ILE A 131 -10.86 -0.92 -8.45
CA ILE A 131 -10.36 0.44 -8.29
C ILE A 131 -10.26 1.12 -9.66
N GLY A 132 -9.74 0.42 -10.66
CA GLY A 132 -9.46 0.97 -11.98
C GLY A 132 -8.63 0.03 -12.84
N THR A 133 -7.80 0.60 -13.71
CA THR A 133 -6.93 -0.17 -14.64
C THR A 133 -5.49 0.30 -14.58
N LEU A 134 -4.55 -0.61 -14.77
CA LEU A 134 -3.14 -0.26 -14.93
C LEU A 134 -2.94 0.57 -16.20
N LEU A 135 -2.20 1.66 -16.09
CA LEU A 135 -1.79 2.53 -17.19
C LEU A 135 -0.73 1.85 -18.08
N PRO A 136 -0.53 2.32 -19.32
CA PRO A 136 0.36 1.68 -20.28
C PRO A 136 1.85 1.91 -19.95
N MET A 137 2.40 1.14 -19.01
CA MET A 137 3.82 1.19 -18.59
C MET A 137 4.77 1.00 -19.77
N GLN A 138 4.44 0.09 -20.70
CA GLN A 138 5.29 -0.18 -21.86
C GLN A 138 5.46 1.03 -22.79
N LYS A 139 4.53 2.00 -22.74
CA LYS A 139 4.64 3.23 -23.53
C LYS A 139 5.69 4.20 -22.97
N VAL A 140 5.97 4.14 -21.68
CA VAL A 140 6.93 5.04 -20.99
C VAL A 140 8.25 4.33 -20.73
N TYR A 141 8.20 3.04 -20.41
CA TYR A 141 9.36 2.19 -20.13
C TYR A 141 9.29 0.89 -20.94
N PRO A 142 9.59 0.92 -22.26
CA PRO A 142 9.58 -0.29 -23.08
C PRO A 142 10.51 -1.39 -22.53
N GLY A 143 9.96 -2.57 -22.30
CA GLY A 143 10.70 -3.73 -21.78
C GLY A 143 10.84 -3.78 -20.25
N ILE A 144 10.21 -2.86 -19.52
CA ILE A 144 10.06 -3.02 -18.06
C ILE A 144 9.12 -4.20 -17.78
N THR A 145 9.29 -4.88 -16.66
CA THR A 145 8.18 -5.71 -16.18
C THR A 145 7.07 -4.77 -15.70
N SER A 146 5.91 -4.76 -16.38
CA SER A 146 4.78 -3.90 -15.99
C SER A 146 4.34 -4.22 -14.57
N HIS A 147 3.98 -3.19 -13.81
CA HIS A 147 3.69 -3.32 -12.39
C HIS A 147 2.82 -2.17 -11.88
N VAL A 148 2.09 -2.43 -10.80
CA VAL A 148 1.56 -1.38 -9.92
C VAL A 148 2.59 -1.08 -8.84
N HIS A 149 2.94 0.19 -8.66
CA HIS A 149 3.83 0.62 -7.57
C HIS A 149 2.98 0.89 -6.33
N VAL A 150 3.23 0.12 -5.27
CA VAL A 150 2.57 0.24 -3.97
C VAL A 150 3.50 0.98 -3.02
N GLN A 151 3.05 2.09 -2.45
CA GLN A 151 3.86 2.88 -1.52
C GLN A 151 3.05 3.30 -0.31
N MET A 152 3.56 3.01 0.89
CA MET A 152 2.99 3.52 2.13
C MET A 152 3.05 5.05 2.15
N CYS A 153 2.05 5.70 2.73
CA CYS A 153 2.02 7.17 2.77
C CYS A 153 3.21 7.77 3.54
N ASP A 154 3.70 7.07 4.55
CA ASP A 154 4.89 7.41 5.34
C ASP A 154 6.20 6.88 4.74
N GLU A 155 6.14 6.26 3.55
CA GLU A 155 7.28 5.65 2.84
C GLU A 155 7.96 4.50 3.60
N SER A 156 7.28 3.91 4.59
CA SER A 156 7.70 2.66 5.24
C SER A 156 7.64 1.46 4.30
N ASP A 157 8.37 0.39 4.64
CA ASP A 157 8.44 -0.83 3.84
C ASP A 157 7.08 -1.56 3.80
N PRO A 158 6.43 -1.69 2.62
CA PRO A 158 5.15 -2.37 2.50
C PRO A 158 5.27 -3.91 2.44
N THR A 159 6.48 -4.47 2.34
CA THR A 159 6.71 -5.90 2.07
C THR A 159 6.02 -6.82 3.07
N LYS A 160 5.93 -6.42 4.34
CA LYS A 160 5.26 -7.21 5.39
C LYS A 160 3.77 -7.46 5.14
N TYR A 161 3.11 -6.66 4.29
CA TYR A 161 1.70 -6.79 3.97
C TYR A 161 1.40 -7.70 2.77
N PHE A 162 2.45 -8.20 2.11
CA PHE A 162 2.38 -9.17 1.01
C PHE A 162 2.87 -10.54 1.49
#